data_AF-A0A2A6JCI0-F1
#
_entry.id   AF-A0A2A6JCI0-F1
#
_cell.length_a   1.000
_cell.length_b   1.000
_cell.length_c   1.000
_cell.angle_alpha   90.00
_cell.angle_beta   90.00
_cell.angle_gamma   90.00
#
_symmetry.space_group_name_H-M   'P 1'
#
loop_
_entity.id
_entity.type
_entity.pdbx_description
1 polymer ?
#
loop_
_entity_poly.entity_id
_entity_poly.type
_entity_poly.pdbx_seq_one_letter_code
_entity_poly.pdbx_strand_id
1 'polypeptide(L)'
;MARDTRSVPKRNDATLIEFFVSVAEIIGADQLQVLVAGQDRTWKLPVADSSEEERNWIRSSELFAIHHISVSIPHVQVTIDRRPEQHRESGFDLALFDPLLINVEATNNSPSPMSVLQAKALAELVDEYFGESLDLIGAAFKDPKSLQAVLRSHQSIIERLQRMTLEVGQQTTDARRRLDEEYTELKRQLEEQTAELRLESQKALDAERLLLAQRADEIKAKARALDDRDNTHVRRELHEKLKARLADRFKKLDLTPETKSARLPIHFGVAATGIILAILIYAFTSEALAVTANANSTTAERILAIAKSATASIGFLGVISWYLRWMNRWFERLADSEFHLKQFELDITRAQWVVETAFEWKMSQQSPIPDQLLENISRNLFVTADKDETADMHPADYLASALIGKASNVKLAVPGAEIELGPKALKAAAAN
;
A
#
# COMPACT_ATOMS: atom_id res chain seq x y z
N MET A 1 65.83 -22.39 65.32
CA MET A 1 64.56 -21.69 65.06
C MET A 1 63.61 -22.04 66.20
N ALA A 2 63.23 -21.07 67.01
CA ALA A 2 62.25 -21.27 68.09
C ALA A 2 60.92 -20.68 67.63
N ARG A 3 59.89 -21.52 67.49
CA ARG A 3 58.53 -21.13 67.10
C ARG A 3 57.60 -21.44 68.27
N ASP A 4 57.00 -20.43 68.87
CA ASP A 4 55.96 -20.54 69.90
C ASP A 4 54.61 -20.18 69.29
N THR A 5 53.60 -21.02 69.54
CA THR A 5 52.21 -20.79 69.08
C THR A 5 51.30 -20.81 70.29
N ARG A 6 50.63 -19.68 70.58
CA ARG A 6 49.71 -19.56 71.70
C ARG A 6 48.30 -19.24 71.22
N SER A 7 47.31 -19.81 71.90
CA SER A 7 45.89 -19.49 71.66
C SER A 7 45.51 -18.32 72.56
N VAL A 8 45.08 -17.21 71.97
CA VAL A 8 44.65 -16.01 72.71
C VAL A 8 43.18 -15.71 72.39
N PRO A 9 42.36 -15.23 73.34
CA PRO A 9 40.98 -14.84 73.07
C PRO A 9 40.92 -13.72 72.03
N LYS A 10 39.89 -13.74 71.19
CA LYS A 10 39.67 -12.70 70.19
C LYS A 10 39.49 -11.33 70.83
N ARG A 11 40.24 -10.36 70.34
CA ARG A 11 40.11 -8.93 70.69
C ARG A 11 39.72 -8.11 69.45
N ASN A 12 39.10 -6.96 69.69
CA ASN A 12 38.75 -6.02 68.63
C ASN A 12 40.01 -5.45 67.95
N ASP A 13 39.84 -4.86 66.78
CA ASP A 13 40.93 -4.35 65.97
C ASP A 13 41.74 -3.25 66.69
N ALA A 14 41.08 -2.38 67.45
CA ALA A 14 41.73 -1.33 68.24
C ALA A 14 42.73 -1.90 69.26
N THR A 15 42.28 -2.82 70.12
CA THR A 15 43.13 -3.46 71.15
C THR A 15 44.25 -4.26 70.49
N LEU A 16 43.97 -4.90 69.36
CA LEU A 16 44.95 -5.69 68.64
C LEU A 16 46.06 -4.81 68.04
N ILE A 17 45.73 -3.64 67.50
CA ILE A 17 46.74 -2.67 67.05
C ILE A 17 47.56 -2.15 68.21
N GLU A 18 46.94 -1.77 69.34
CA GLU A 18 47.68 -1.30 70.53
C GLU A 18 48.68 -2.33 71.04
N PHE A 19 48.28 -3.60 71.07
CA PHE A 19 49.17 -4.72 71.38
C PHE A 19 50.35 -4.77 70.40
N PHE A 20 50.10 -4.76 69.08
CA PHE A 20 51.17 -4.86 68.08
C PHE A 20 52.09 -3.63 68.03
N VAL A 21 51.57 -2.43 68.30
CA VAL A 21 52.38 -1.20 68.46
C VAL A 21 53.33 -1.36 69.64
N SER A 22 52.83 -1.82 70.79
CA SER A 22 53.66 -2.06 71.98
C SER A 22 54.71 -3.15 71.75
N VAL A 23 54.34 -4.22 71.03
CA VAL A 23 55.30 -5.26 70.60
C VAL A 23 56.37 -4.67 69.69
N ALA A 24 55.99 -3.80 68.75
CA ALA A 24 56.93 -3.14 67.83
C ALA A 24 57.94 -2.26 68.57
N GLU A 25 57.51 -1.54 69.61
CA GLU A 25 58.40 -0.76 70.48
C GLU A 25 59.40 -1.64 71.25
N ILE A 26 58.95 -2.80 71.76
CA ILE A 26 59.81 -3.74 72.50
C ILE A 26 60.90 -4.34 71.59
N ILE A 27 60.54 -4.69 70.36
CA ILE A 27 61.47 -5.30 69.40
C ILE A 27 62.24 -4.26 68.56
N GLY A 28 61.84 -2.99 68.57
CA GLY A 28 62.47 -1.92 67.79
C GLY A 28 62.11 -1.94 66.30
N ALA A 29 60.86 -2.31 65.96
CA ALA A 29 60.35 -2.25 64.59
C ALA A 29 59.71 -0.89 64.31
N ASP A 30 60.01 -0.29 63.16
CA ASP A 30 59.43 1.01 62.77
C ASP A 30 58.05 0.90 62.10
N GLN A 31 57.68 -0.30 61.62
CA GLN A 31 56.49 -0.54 60.80
C GLN A 31 55.80 -1.87 61.13
N LEU A 32 54.47 -1.82 61.14
CA LEU A 32 53.56 -2.96 61.23
C LEU A 32 53.04 -3.31 59.83
N GLN A 33 52.76 -4.58 59.56
CA GLN A 33 52.06 -5.02 58.35
C GLN A 33 50.65 -5.44 58.72
N VAL A 34 49.64 -4.81 58.13
CA VAL A 34 48.22 -5.07 58.41
C VAL A 34 47.50 -5.45 57.12
N LEU A 35 46.62 -6.45 57.20
CA LEU A 35 45.69 -6.86 56.16
C LEU A 35 44.28 -6.85 56.75
N VAL A 36 43.40 -6.07 56.13
CA VAL A 36 42.00 -5.95 56.54
C VAL A 36 41.12 -6.78 55.59
N ALA A 37 40.00 -7.28 56.11
CA ALA A 37 38.98 -7.98 55.35
C ALA A 37 38.58 -7.19 54.08
N GLY A 38 38.62 -7.85 52.93
CA GLY A 38 38.29 -7.24 51.64
C GLY A 38 39.47 -6.60 50.89
N GLN A 39 40.67 -6.55 51.49
CA GLN A 39 41.90 -6.14 50.79
C GLN A 39 42.72 -7.35 50.32
N ASP A 40 43.43 -7.19 49.20
CA ASP A 40 44.26 -8.24 48.58
C ASP A 40 45.75 -8.13 48.98
N ARG A 41 46.17 -7.01 49.60
CA ARG A 41 47.57 -6.72 49.94
C ARG A 41 47.70 -6.19 51.36
N THR A 42 48.78 -6.61 52.02
CA THR A 42 49.21 -6.00 53.29
C THR A 42 49.70 -4.58 53.03
N TRP A 43 49.34 -3.66 53.92
CA TRP A 43 49.86 -2.31 53.93
C TRP A 43 50.67 -2.08 55.19
N LYS A 44 51.58 -1.10 55.13
CA LYS A 44 52.52 -0.81 56.21
C LYS A 44 52.00 0.36 57.04
N LEU A 45 51.82 0.12 58.34
CA LEU A 45 51.45 1.14 59.32
C LEU A 45 52.70 1.51 60.12
N PRO A 46 53.22 2.75 60.02
CA PRO A 46 54.34 3.17 60.85
C PRO A 46 53.93 3.23 62.33
N VAL A 47 54.87 2.88 63.21
CA VAL A 47 54.66 2.85 64.67
C VAL A 47 54.59 4.27 65.23
N ALA A 48 55.41 5.18 64.70
CA ALA A 48 55.37 6.60 65.03
C ALA A 48 54.22 7.32 64.29
N ASP A 49 53.52 8.22 65.00
CA ASP A 49 52.36 9.01 64.54
C ASP A 49 52.53 9.54 63.11
N SER A 50 51.92 8.84 62.14
CA SER A 50 51.80 9.33 60.77
C SER A 50 50.37 9.76 60.51
N SER A 51 50.23 11.04 60.17
CA SER A 51 49.03 11.83 59.91
C SER A 51 48.19 11.39 58.70
N GLU A 52 48.08 10.09 58.39
CA GLU A 52 47.18 9.60 57.33
C GLU A 52 45.77 9.34 57.91
N GLU A 53 44.88 10.34 57.79
CA GLU A 53 43.48 10.29 58.26
C GLU A 53 42.72 9.05 57.76
N GLU A 54 43.04 8.54 56.56
CA GLU A 54 42.38 7.37 55.96
C GLU A 54 42.62 6.05 56.70
N ARG A 55 43.61 5.98 57.60
CA ARG A 55 44.05 4.72 58.25
C ARG A 55 43.93 4.74 59.77
N ASN A 56 43.48 5.86 60.34
CA ASN A 56 43.27 6.01 61.78
C ASN A 56 42.01 5.31 62.29
N TRP A 57 41.04 4.99 61.42
CA TRP A 57 39.80 4.35 61.83
C TRP A 57 40.00 2.98 62.50
N ILE A 58 41.07 2.25 62.15
CA ILE A 58 41.33 0.91 62.71
C ILE A 58 41.82 1.00 64.15
N ARG A 59 42.55 2.07 64.50
CA ARG A 59 42.97 2.34 65.89
C ARG A 59 41.77 2.59 66.81
N SER A 60 40.65 3.06 66.27
CA SER A 60 39.38 3.28 66.98
C SER A 60 38.31 2.23 66.67
N SER A 61 38.65 1.17 65.93
CA SER A 61 37.67 0.20 65.44
C SER A 61 37.32 -0.84 66.51
N GLU A 62 36.03 -0.95 66.83
CA GLU A 62 35.48 -2.05 67.62
C GLU A 62 35.19 -3.32 66.78
N LEU A 63 35.51 -3.29 65.48
CA LEU A 63 35.30 -4.41 64.58
C LEU A 63 36.38 -5.49 64.75
N PHE A 64 36.20 -6.61 64.05
CA PHE A 64 37.17 -7.70 63.93
C PHE A 64 37.60 -7.86 62.47
N ALA A 65 37.89 -6.74 61.80
CA ALA A 65 38.17 -6.68 60.38
C ALA A 65 39.63 -7.03 60.04
N ILE A 66 40.57 -6.99 60.99
CA ILE A 66 41.97 -7.38 60.72
C ILE A 66 42.04 -8.89 60.50
N HIS A 67 42.43 -9.30 59.29
CA HIS A 67 42.63 -10.70 58.91
C HIS A 67 44.06 -11.18 59.18
N HIS A 68 45.05 -10.31 58.99
CA HIS A 68 46.45 -10.64 59.26
C HIS A 68 47.17 -9.40 59.76
N ILE A 69 47.93 -9.55 60.83
CA ILE A 69 48.82 -8.51 61.31
C ILE A 69 50.15 -9.14 61.71
N SER A 70 51.23 -8.49 61.32
CA SER A 70 52.56 -8.93 61.71
C SER A 70 53.50 -7.76 61.94
N VAL A 71 54.43 -7.99 62.86
CA VAL A 71 55.58 -7.12 63.08
C VAL A 71 56.84 -7.97 62.97
N SER A 72 57.79 -7.50 62.18
CA SER A 72 59.03 -8.22 61.93
C SER A 72 60.23 -7.30 61.88
N ILE A 73 61.31 -7.77 62.49
CA ILE A 73 62.68 -7.27 62.35
C ILE A 73 63.54 -8.44 61.84
N PRO A 74 64.78 -8.20 61.38
CA PRO A 74 65.68 -9.30 61.07
C PRO A 74 65.73 -10.30 62.24
N HIS A 75 65.37 -11.55 61.97
CA HIS A 75 65.38 -12.69 62.90
C HIS A 75 64.27 -12.79 63.96
N VAL A 76 63.32 -11.85 64.05
CA VAL A 76 62.16 -11.94 64.96
C VAL A 76 60.88 -11.56 64.22
N GLN A 77 59.85 -12.40 64.33
CA GLN A 77 58.53 -12.13 63.77
C GLN A 77 57.44 -12.50 64.77
N VAL A 78 56.51 -11.58 65.01
CA VAL A 78 55.27 -11.81 65.75
C VAL A 78 54.10 -11.62 64.78
N THR A 79 53.19 -12.59 64.72
CA THR A 79 52.09 -12.60 63.76
C THR A 79 50.80 -13.13 64.38
N ILE A 80 49.68 -12.49 64.07
CA ILE A 80 48.34 -13.09 64.19
C ILE A 80 47.75 -13.22 62.80
N ASP A 81 47.24 -14.41 62.49
CA ASP A 81 46.54 -14.68 61.24
C ASP A 81 45.17 -15.31 61.51
N ARG A 82 44.12 -14.60 61.11
CA ARG A 82 42.71 -15.01 61.26
C ARG A 82 42.18 -15.70 60.01
N ARG A 83 42.98 -15.89 58.97
CA ARG A 83 42.52 -16.53 57.73
C ARG A 83 42.32 -18.03 57.97
N PRO A 84 41.10 -18.57 57.73
CA PRO A 84 40.78 -19.95 58.07
C PRO A 84 41.58 -20.97 57.22
N GLU A 85 42.05 -20.56 56.05
CA GLU A 85 42.81 -21.41 55.12
C GLU A 85 44.20 -21.80 55.66
N GLN A 86 44.84 -20.94 56.46
CA GLN A 86 46.20 -21.16 56.95
C GLN A 86 46.28 -22.01 58.22
N HIS A 87 45.14 -22.25 58.88
CA HIS A 87 45.07 -22.86 60.21
C HIS A 87 44.27 -24.17 60.26
N ARG A 88 43.92 -24.76 59.10
CA ARG A 88 43.13 -26.00 59.00
C ARG A 88 43.69 -27.19 59.79
N GLU A 89 45.01 -27.25 59.99
CA GLU A 89 45.68 -28.35 60.69
C GLU A 89 45.89 -28.09 62.19
N SER A 90 45.58 -26.87 62.67
CA SER A 90 45.99 -26.41 64.01
C SER A 90 44.98 -26.69 65.13
N GLY A 91 43.80 -27.24 64.81
CA GLY A 91 42.82 -27.70 65.81
C GLY A 91 42.16 -26.60 66.65
N PHE A 92 42.39 -25.32 66.34
CA PHE A 92 41.84 -24.19 67.09
C PHE A 92 40.42 -23.83 66.65
N ASP A 93 39.56 -23.49 67.60
CA ASP A 93 38.26 -22.88 67.31
C ASP A 93 38.44 -21.39 66.98
N LEU A 94 38.64 -21.13 65.69
CA LEU A 94 38.78 -19.81 65.09
C LEU A 94 37.55 -18.91 65.32
N ALA A 95 36.45 -19.38 65.91
CA ALA A 95 35.33 -18.52 66.28
C ALA A 95 35.65 -17.65 67.51
N LEU A 96 36.38 -18.20 68.49
CA LEU A 96 36.60 -17.57 69.80
C LEU A 96 38.06 -17.20 70.09
N PHE A 97 39.01 -17.87 69.43
CA PHE A 97 40.45 -17.68 69.68
C PHE A 97 41.23 -17.35 68.42
N ASP A 98 42.30 -16.57 68.58
CA ASP A 98 43.27 -16.22 67.55
C ASP A 98 44.62 -16.93 67.84
N PRO A 99 45.31 -17.46 66.81
CA PRO A 99 46.65 -18.03 66.98
C PRO A 99 47.71 -16.91 66.96
N LEU A 100 48.38 -16.70 68.08
CA LEU A 100 49.55 -15.82 68.18
C LEU A 100 50.82 -16.62 67.91
N LEU A 101 51.53 -16.26 66.84
CA LEU A 101 52.76 -16.91 66.40
C LEU A 101 53.96 -16.02 66.70
N ILE A 102 54.91 -16.53 67.49
CA ILE A 102 56.19 -15.87 67.79
C ILE A 102 57.31 -16.73 67.21
N ASN A 103 58.04 -16.20 66.23
CA ASN A 103 59.12 -16.90 65.55
C ASN A 103 60.44 -16.15 65.76
N VAL A 104 61.43 -16.82 66.32
CA VAL A 104 62.78 -16.30 66.55
C VAL A 104 63.81 -17.20 65.87
N GLU A 105 64.51 -16.65 64.87
CA GLU A 105 65.47 -17.37 64.04
C GLU A 105 66.92 -17.07 64.47
N ALA A 106 67.53 -17.97 65.24
CA ALA A 106 68.95 -17.84 65.58
C ALA A 106 69.84 -18.26 64.39
N THR A 107 70.73 -17.37 63.96
CA THR A 107 71.83 -17.71 63.02
C THR A 107 73.06 -18.14 63.81
N ASN A 108 73.76 -19.18 63.34
CA ASN A 108 74.82 -19.89 64.09
C ASN A 108 76.02 -19.05 64.56
N ASN A 109 76.14 -17.76 64.16
CA ASN A 109 77.28 -16.90 64.48
C ASN A 109 76.90 -15.50 64.98
N SER A 110 75.64 -15.25 65.36
CA SER A 110 75.20 -13.95 65.91
C SER A 110 74.70 -14.10 67.35
N PRO A 111 74.99 -13.15 68.27
CA PRO A 111 74.35 -13.14 69.58
C PRO A 111 72.82 -13.12 69.40
N SER A 112 72.10 -13.88 70.23
CA SER A 112 70.66 -14.08 70.13
C SER A 112 69.92 -12.77 69.80
N PRO A 113 69.09 -12.74 68.75
CA PRO A 113 68.50 -11.50 68.22
C PRO A 113 67.50 -10.84 69.18
N MET A 114 67.09 -11.52 70.25
CA MET A 114 66.22 -11.00 71.31
C MET A 114 66.89 -11.22 72.68
N SER A 115 66.98 -10.16 73.49
CA SER A 115 67.47 -10.28 74.87
C SER A 115 66.44 -10.99 75.77
N VAL A 116 66.91 -11.65 76.83
CA VAL A 116 66.02 -12.32 77.81
C VAL A 116 65.01 -11.33 78.43
N LEU A 117 65.42 -10.07 78.59
CA LEU A 117 64.54 -9.00 79.10
C LEU A 117 63.42 -8.66 78.11
N GLN A 118 63.70 -8.61 76.80
CA GLN A 118 62.68 -8.38 75.78
C GLN A 118 61.70 -9.56 75.67
N ALA A 119 62.19 -10.80 75.78
CA ALA A 119 61.33 -11.99 75.76
C ALA A 119 60.38 -12.02 76.97
N LYS A 120 60.84 -11.58 78.15
CA LYS A 120 60.01 -11.45 79.35
C LYS A 120 58.95 -10.36 79.17
N ALA A 121 59.34 -9.17 78.69
CA ALA A 121 58.41 -8.06 78.45
C ALA A 121 57.30 -8.44 77.46
N LEU A 122 57.64 -9.17 76.40
CA LEU A 122 56.66 -9.70 75.44
C LEU A 122 55.67 -10.67 76.09
N ALA A 123 56.13 -11.54 77.00
CA ALA A 123 55.26 -12.51 77.68
C ALA A 123 54.31 -11.85 78.69
N GLU A 124 54.77 -10.84 79.43
CA GLU A 124 53.93 -10.05 80.35
C GLU A 124 52.84 -9.28 79.58
N LEU A 125 53.19 -8.70 78.43
CA LEU A 125 52.25 -7.96 77.60
C LEU A 125 51.16 -8.87 76.98
N VAL A 126 51.51 -10.12 76.66
CA VAL A 126 50.50 -11.11 76.23
C VAL A 126 49.51 -11.44 77.35
N ASP A 127 49.97 -11.58 78.60
CA ASP A 127 49.09 -11.89 79.73
C ASP A 127 48.14 -10.73 80.06
N GLU A 128 48.65 -9.48 80.05
CA GLU A 128 47.87 -8.27 80.30
C GLU A 128 46.72 -8.11 79.30
N TYR A 129 47.01 -8.23 78.00
CA TYR A 129 46.00 -8.00 76.97
C TYR A 129 45.02 -9.17 76.80
N PHE A 130 45.37 -10.39 77.20
CA PHE A 130 44.63 -11.60 76.86
C PHE A 130 44.19 -12.48 78.06
N GLY A 131 44.56 -12.17 79.31
CA GLY A 131 44.36 -13.05 80.47
C GLY A 131 42.99 -13.03 81.17
N GLU A 132 42.19 -11.95 81.09
CA GLU A 132 41.08 -11.72 82.05
C GLU A 132 39.72 -12.39 81.76
N SER A 133 39.48 -13.03 80.60
CA SER A 133 38.09 -13.34 80.18
C SER A 133 37.52 -14.73 80.57
N LEU A 134 38.20 -15.54 81.38
CA LEU A 134 37.77 -16.92 81.68
C LEU A 134 36.86 -17.09 82.91
N ASP A 135 36.72 -16.08 83.78
CA ASP A 135 36.01 -16.23 85.07
C ASP A 135 34.48 -16.04 85.03
N LEU A 136 33.93 -15.47 83.96
CA LEU A 136 32.49 -15.16 83.86
C LEU A 136 31.59 -16.40 83.70
N ILE A 137 32.12 -17.51 83.18
CA ILE A 137 31.34 -18.74 82.91
C ILE A 137 31.30 -19.66 84.15
N GLY A 138 32.30 -19.58 85.04
CA GLY A 138 32.42 -20.43 86.23
C GLY A 138 31.56 -20.02 87.43
N ALA A 139 31.18 -18.74 87.54
CA ALA A 139 30.46 -18.20 88.71
C ALA A 139 28.94 -18.46 88.69
N ALA A 140 28.33 -18.67 87.51
CA ALA A 140 26.88 -18.85 87.36
C ALA A 140 26.35 -20.21 87.86
N PHE A 141 27.22 -21.20 88.06
CA PHE A 141 26.81 -22.58 88.38
C PHE A 141 26.89 -22.96 89.88
N LYS A 142 27.27 -22.04 90.77
CA LYS A 142 27.52 -22.37 92.19
C LYS A 142 26.42 -21.99 93.20
N ASP A 143 25.41 -21.19 92.84
CA ASP A 143 24.40 -20.71 93.80
C ASP A 143 22.96 -21.17 93.45
N PRO A 144 22.31 -22.02 94.29
CA PRO A 144 20.96 -22.55 94.01
C PRO A 144 19.86 -21.48 93.93
N LYS A 145 20.04 -20.33 94.61
CA LYS A 145 19.05 -19.23 94.60
C LYS A 145 19.12 -18.40 93.32
N SER A 146 20.31 -18.22 92.74
CA SER A 146 20.46 -17.54 91.45
C SER A 146 19.91 -18.40 90.31
N LEU A 147 20.09 -19.73 90.37
CA LEU A 147 19.46 -20.67 89.43
C LEU A 147 17.93 -20.56 89.44
N GLN A 148 17.30 -20.50 90.62
CA GLN A 148 15.85 -20.39 90.74
C GLN A 148 15.33 -19.02 90.26
N ALA A 149 16.09 -17.95 90.50
CA ALA A 149 15.77 -16.61 89.98
C ALA A 149 15.89 -16.57 88.45
N VAL A 150 16.93 -17.19 87.89
CA VAL A 150 17.12 -17.35 86.43
C VAL A 150 15.98 -18.16 85.82
N LEU A 151 15.58 -19.28 86.43
CA LEU A 151 14.46 -20.10 85.92
C LEU A 151 13.12 -19.36 85.95
N ARG A 152 12.81 -18.61 87.02
CA ARG A 152 11.58 -17.78 87.09
C ARG A 152 11.62 -16.63 86.09
N SER A 153 12.79 -16.00 85.92
CA SER A 153 13.00 -14.99 84.89
C SER A 153 12.79 -15.58 83.50
N HIS A 154 13.38 -16.74 83.20
CA HIS A 154 13.19 -17.48 81.95
C HIS A 154 11.72 -17.80 81.69
N GLN A 155 11.01 -18.28 82.71
CA GLN A 155 9.60 -18.63 82.57
C GLN A 155 8.72 -17.40 82.31
N SER A 156 8.99 -16.28 83.00
CA SER A 156 8.31 -15.00 82.73
C SER A 156 8.63 -14.44 81.34
N ILE A 157 9.86 -14.63 80.85
CA ILE A 157 10.29 -14.24 79.51
C ILE A 157 9.59 -15.10 78.46
N ILE A 158 9.45 -16.41 78.69
CA ILE A 158 8.74 -17.33 77.79
C ILE A 158 7.25 -16.95 77.71
N GLU A 159 6.57 -16.67 78.83
CA GLU A 159 5.17 -16.24 78.81
C GLU A 159 4.99 -14.90 78.09
N ARG A 160 5.92 -13.96 78.29
CA ARG A 160 5.91 -12.65 77.62
C ARG A 160 6.18 -12.80 76.12
N LEU A 161 7.11 -13.66 75.73
CA LEU A 161 7.36 -14.04 74.34
C LEU A 161 6.12 -14.68 73.73
N GLN A 162 5.50 -15.65 74.38
CA GLN A 162 4.28 -16.30 73.87
C GLN A 162 3.15 -15.29 73.64
N ARG A 163 2.93 -14.37 74.59
CA ARG A 163 1.93 -13.31 74.45
C ARG A 163 2.26 -12.36 73.30
N MET A 164 3.53 -11.95 73.20
CA MET A 164 4.01 -11.08 72.12
C MET A 164 3.90 -11.77 70.75
N THR A 165 4.22 -13.07 70.65
CA THR A 165 4.07 -13.84 69.42
C THR A 165 2.60 -13.97 69.01
N LEU A 166 1.69 -14.14 69.97
CA LEU A 166 0.26 -14.23 69.71
C LEU A 166 -0.32 -12.87 69.29
N GLU A 167 0.11 -11.78 69.93
CA GLU A 167 -0.27 -10.41 69.58
C GLU A 167 0.26 -10.01 68.19
N VAL A 168 1.53 -10.29 67.89
CA VAL A 168 2.12 -10.07 66.55
C VAL A 168 1.42 -10.94 65.51
N GLY A 169 1.07 -12.18 65.85
CA GLY A 169 0.31 -13.08 64.98
C GLY A 169 -1.08 -12.51 64.63
N GLN A 170 -1.78 -11.97 65.63
CA GLN A 170 -3.08 -11.30 65.43
C GLN A 170 -2.94 -10.03 64.59
N GLN A 171 -2.01 -9.14 64.95
CA GLN A 171 -1.74 -7.91 64.18
C GLN A 171 -1.34 -8.20 62.73
N THR A 172 -0.54 -9.24 62.49
CA THR A 172 -0.16 -9.67 61.14
C THR A 172 -1.36 -10.18 60.35
N THR A 173 -2.26 -10.93 61.00
CA THR A 173 -3.48 -11.44 60.35
C THR A 173 -4.43 -10.31 60.00
N ASP A 174 -4.63 -9.35 60.91
CA ASP A 174 -5.50 -8.19 60.68
C ASP A 174 -4.92 -7.26 59.62
N ALA A 175 -3.61 -7.01 59.63
CA ALA A 175 -2.94 -6.23 58.60
C ALA A 175 -3.05 -6.89 57.23
N ARG A 176 -2.86 -8.22 57.16
CA ARG A 176 -3.00 -8.98 55.92
C ARG A 176 -4.43 -8.94 55.39
N ARG A 177 -5.43 -9.09 56.27
CA ARG A 177 -6.84 -8.98 55.89
C ARG A 177 -7.18 -7.60 55.32
N ARG A 178 -6.71 -6.52 55.95
CA ARG A 178 -6.94 -5.15 55.45
C ARG A 178 -6.28 -4.93 54.09
N LEU A 179 -5.05 -5.41 53.91
CA LEU A 179 -4.35 -5.34 52.62
C LEU A 179 -5.06 -6.14 51.54
N ASP A 180 -5.58 -7.32 51.85
CA ASP A 180 -6.36 -8.12 50.91
C ASP A 180 -7.66 -7.40 50.53
N GLU A 181 -8.37 -6.81 51.49
CA GLU A 181 -9.59 -6.01 51.24
C GLU A 181 -9.27 -4.79 50.35
N GLU A 182 -8.24 -4.00 50.67
CA GLU A 182 -7.78 -2.86 49.85
C GLU A 182 -7.36 -3.28 48.45
N TYR A 183 -6.61 -4.39 48.33
CA TYR A 183 -6.16 -4.91 47.04
C TYR A 183 -7.33 -5.37 46.17
N THR A 184 -8.33 -6.05 46.76
CA THR A 184 -9.52 -6.46 46.02
C THR A 184 -10.34 -5.28 45.54
N GLU A 185 -10.48 -4.23 46.34
CA GLU A 185 -11.21 -3.02 45.94
C GLU A 185 -10.45 -2.24 44.86
N LEU A 186 -9.13 -2.06 45.01
CA LEU A 186 -8.30 -1.42 43.98
C LEU A 186 -8.35 -2.20 42.66
N LYS A 187 -8.28 -3.53 42.73
CA LYS A 187 -8.39 -4.40 41.55
C LYS A 187 -9.75 -4.22 40.88
N ARG A 188 -10.84 -4.18 41.65
CA ARG A 188 -12.20 -3.95 41.15
C ARG A 188 -12.32 -2.60 40.44
N GLN A 189 -11.82 -1.54 41.06
CA GLN A 189 -11.82 -0.19 40.48
C GLN A 189 -11.01 -0.12 39.19
N LEU A 190 -9.84 -0.77 39.14
CA LEU A 190 -9.01 -0.81 37.94
C LEU A 190 -9.67 -1.61 36.81
N GLU A 191 -10.31 -2.74 37.13
CA GLU A 191 -11.07 -3.55 36.17
C GLU A 191 -12.26 -2.76 35.61
N GLU A 192 -12.97 -2.00 36.45
CA GLU A 192 -14.09 -1.14 36.05
C GLU A 192 -13.62 0.01 35.13
N GLN A 193 -12.57 0.73 35.52
CA GLN A 193 -11.98 1.80 34.70
C GLN A 193 -11.47 1.29 33.35
N THR A 194 -10.80 0.14 33.32
CA THR A 194 -10.30 -0.44 32.07
C THR A 194 -11.43 -0.94 31.18
N ALA A 195 -12.54 -1.42 31.76
CA ALA A 195 -13.74 -1.79 31.02
C ALA A 195 -14.43 -0.55 30.42
N GLU A 196 -14.56 0.53 31.19
CA GLU A 196 -15.12 1.81 30.71
C GLU A 196 -14.28 2.40 29.58
N LEU A 197 -12.96 2.51 29.75
CA LEU A 197 -12.05 3.01 28.71
C LEU A 197 -12.11 2.16 27.42
N ARG A 198 -12.21 0.84 27.54
CA ARG A 198 -12.38 -0.05 26.38
C ARG A 198 -13.71 0.18 25.69
N LEU A 199 -14.78 0.37 26.44
CA LEU A 199 -16.11 0.67 25.90
C LEU A 199 -16.12 2.01 25.17
N GLU A 200 -15.53 3.06 25.76
CA GLU A 200 -15.41 4.37 25.13
C GLU A 200 -14.56 4.32 23.86
N SER A 201 -13.41 3.63 23.90
CA SER A 201 -12.55 3.45 22.73
C SER A 201 -13.27 2.67 21.61
N GLN A 202 -14.03 1.62 21.94
CA GLN A 202 -14.84 0.89 20.96
C GLN A 202 -15.92 1.78 20.35
N LYS A 203 -16.65 2.55 21.17
CA LYS A 203 -17.65 3.51 20.67
C LYS A 203 -17.03 4.56 19.74
N ALA A 204 -15.83 5.06 20.07
CA ALA A 204 -15.11 6.01 19.23
C ALA A 204 -14.71 5.39 17.88
N LEU A 205 -14.18 4.16 17.89
CA LEU A 205 -13.82 3.43 16.67
C LEU A 205 -15.04 3.13 15.79
N ASP A 206 -16.17 2.75 16.40
CA ASP A 206 -17.39 2.46 15.66
C ASP A 206 -17.98 3.75 15.05
N ALA A 207 -17.94 4.87 15.78
CA ALA A 207 -18.34 6.17 15.25
C ALA A 207 -17.44 6.60 14.08
N GLU A 208 -16.12 6.42 14.18
CA GLU A 208 -15.19 6.74 13.10
C GLU A 208 -15.41 5.84 11.88
N ARG A 209 -15.62 4.53 12.08
CA ARG A 209 -15.96 3.60 11.00
C ARG A 209 -17.23 3.98 10.28
N LEU A 210 -18.24 4.44 11.00
CA LEU A 210 -19.51 4.88 10.43
C LEU A 210 -19.32 6.15 9.59
N LEU A 211 -18.52 7.12 10.07
CA LEU A 211 -18.16 8.32 9.30
C LEU A 211 -17.35 7.99 8.05
N LEU A 212 -16.40 7.05 8.15
CA LEU A 212 -15.61 6.59 7.01
C LEU A 212 -16.48 5.87 5.97
N ALA A 213 -17.44 5.04 6.42
CA ALA A 213 -18.40 4.39 5.53
C ALA A 213 -19.28 5.41 4.80
N GLN A 214 -19.81 6.41 5.52
CA GLN A 214 -20.59 7.50 4.92
C GLN A 214 -19.77 8.27 3.88
N ARG A 215 -18.52 8.63 4.18
CA ARG A 215 -17.63 9.30 3.21
C ARG A 215 -17.33 8.42 2.00
N ALA A 216 -17.11 7.12 2.20
CA ALA A 216 -16.86 6.20 1.10
C ALA A 216 -18.08 6.11 0.17
N ASP A 217 -19.29 6.06 0.73
CA ASP A 217 -20.53 6.07 -0.04
C ASP A 217 -20.74 7.40 -0.79
N GLU A 218 -20.46 8.55 -0.15
CA GLU A 218 -20.49 9.86 -0.80
C GLU A 218 -19.49 9.95 -1.97
N ILE A 219 -18.26 9.48 -1.77
CA ILE A 219 -17.23 9.47 -2.82
C ILE A 219 -17.68 8.56 -3.96
N LYS A 220 -18.24 7.39 -3.67
CA LYS A 220 -18.76 6.47 -4.69
C LYS A 220 -19.92 7.07 -5.47
N ALA A 221 -20.82 7.80 -4.81
CA ALA A 221 -21.90 8.52 -5.46
C ALA A 221 -21.36 9.64 -6.37
N LYS A 222 -20.38 10.43 -5.91
CA LYS A 222 -19.71 11.47 -6.71
C LYS A 222 -18.96 10.89 -7.91
N ALA A 223 -18.26 9.77 -7.74
CA ALA A 223 -17.53 9.10 -8.81
C ALA A 223 -18.48 8.60 -9.91
N ARG A 224 -19.62 7.99 -9.54
CA ARG A 224 -20.67 7.62 -10.49
C ARG A 224 -21.21 8.82 -11.26
N ALA A 225 -21.53 9.91 -10.57
CA ALA A 225 -22.03 11.12 -11.19
C ALA A 225 -21.00 11.77 -12.17
N LEU A 226 -19.70 11.67 -11.87
CA LEU A 226 -18.63 12.11 -12.77
C LEU A 226 -18.53 11.24 -14.02
N ASP A 227 -18.54 9.92 -13.87
CA ASP A 227 -18.45 8.96 -14.98
C ASP A 227 -19.65 9.11 -15.96
N ASP A 228 -20.86 9.31 -15.44
CA ASP A 228 -22.04 9.57 -16.26
C ASP A 228 -21.93 10.88 -17.07
N ARG A 229 -21.31 11.91 -16.48
CA ARG A 229 -21.06 13.19 -17.14
C ARG A 229 -20.02 13.06 -18.25
N ASP A 230 -18.95 12.31 -18.00
CA ASP A 230 -17.89 12.06 -18.98
C ASP A 230 -18.42 11.25 -20.16
N ASN A 231 -19.25 10.23 -19.93
CA ASN A 231 -19.92 9.47 -21.01
C ASN A 231 -20.82 10.36 -21.88
N THR A 232 -21.42 11.40 -21.31
CA THR A 232 -22.22 12.38 -22.05
C THR A 232 -21.33 13.31 -22.88
N HIS A 233 -20.21 13.75 -22.31
CA HIS A 233 -19.24 14.59 -23.01
C HIS A 233 -18.58 13.85 -24.20
N VAL A 234 -18.17 12.59 -24.01
CA VAL A 234 -17.58 11.75 -25.08
C VAL A 234 -18.57 11.56 -26.22
N ARG A 235 -19.87 11.34 -25.92
CA ARG A 235 -20.91 11.24 -26.95
C ARG A 235 -21.07 12.53 -27.77
N ARG A 236 -21.05 13.68 -27.11
CA ARG A 236 -21.11 14.99 -27.80
C ARG A 236 -19.86 15.26 -28.64
N GLU A 237 -18.68 14.91 -28.14
CA GLU A 237 -17.43 15.03 -28.90
C GLU A 237 -17.42 14.13 -30.15
N LEU A 238 -17.89 12.89 -30.04
CA LEU A 238 -18.04 11.99 -31.19
C LEU A 238 -19.01 12.57 -32.23
N HIS A 239 -20.12 13.17 -31.79
CA HIS A 239 -21.07 13.81 -32.68
C HIS A 239 -20.45 15.01 -33.41
N GLU A 240 -19.76 15.91 -32.70
CA GLU A 240 -19.07 17.04 -33.32
C GLU A 240 -17.98 16.57 -34.30
N LYS A 241 -17.24 15.51 -33.99
CA LYS A 241 -16.29 14.89 -34.94
C LYS A 241 -16.99 14.35 -36.18
N LEU A 242 -18.13 13.69 -36.02
CA LEU A 242 -18.91 13.15 -37.14
C LEU A 242 -19.49 14.26 -38.01
N LYS A 243 -20.03 15.32 -37.39
CA LYS A 243 -20.50 16.53 -38.04
C LYS A 243 -19.38 17.25 -38.79
N ALA A 244 -18.20 17.39 -38.18
CA ALA A 244 -17.03 17.98 -38.83
C ALA A 244 -16.57 17.14 -40.04
N ARG A 245 -16.56 15.80 -39.92
CA ARG A 245 -16.25 14.90 -41.05
C ARG A 245 -17.30 14.98 -42.16
N LEU A 246 -18.59 15.02 -41.81
CA LEU A 246 -19.67 15.22 -42.78
C LEU A 246 -19.51 16.58 -43.48
N ALA A 247 -19.30 17.66 -42.73
CA ALA A 247 -19.08 19.00 -43.28
C ALA A 247 -17.85 19.06 -44.20
N ASP A 248 -16.75 18.38 -43.87
CA ASP A 248 -15.58 18.27 -44.75
C ASP A 248 -15.88 17.45 -46.01
N ARG A 249 -16.72 16.40 -45.90
CA ARG A 249 -17.24 15.66 -47.06
C ARG A 249 -18.18 16.51 -47.91
N PHE A 250 -19.04 17.34 -47.32
CA PHE A 250 -19.93 18.26 -48.01
C PHE A 250 -19.17 19.32 -48.81
N LYS A 251 -18.09 19.88 -48.24
CA LYS A 251 -17.18 20.77 -48.97
C LYS A 251 -16.50 20.08 -50.16
N LYS A 252 -16.36 18.75 -50.10
CA LYS A 252 -15.76 17.89 -51.13
C LYS A 252 -16.79 17.09 -51.93
N LEU A 253 -18.08 17.45 -51.90
CA LEU A 253 -19.08 16.95 -52.85
C LEU A 253 -18.86 17.55 -54.24
N ASP A 254 -17.61 17.60 -54.69
CA ASP A 254 -17.36 17.51 -56.11
C ASP A 254 -17.62 16.05 -56.49
N LEU A 255 -18.20 15.84 -57.67
CA LEU A 255 -18.37 14.50 -58.23
C LEU A 255 -17.03 13.76 -58.11
N THR A 256 -17.05 12.49 -57.70
CA THR A 256 -15.82 11.70 -57.64
C THR A 256 -15.09 11.85 -58.98
N PRO A 257 -13.75 11.92 -58.98
CA PRO A 257 -12.98 12.11 -60.21
C PRO A 257 -13.37 11.07 -61.27
N GLU A 258 -13.76 9.86 -60.83
CA GLU A 258 -14.28 8.77 -61.66
C GLU A 258 -15.61 9.12 -62.36
N THR A 259 -16.61 9.65 -61.64
CA THR A 259 -17.87 10.10 -62.24
C THR A 259 -17.66 11.32 -63.15
N LYS A 260 -16.73 12.22 -62.79
CA LYS A 260 -16.34 13.39 -63.59
C LYS A 260 -15.59 12.99 -64.87
N SER A 261 -14.86 11.88 -64.86
CA SER A 261 -14.21 11.32 -66.06
C SER A 261 -15.19 10.54 -66.95
N ALA A 262 -16.16 9.85 -66.36
CA ALA A 262 -17.15 9.06 -67.11
C ALA A 262 -18.09 9.92 -67.99
N ARG A 263 -18.28 11.20 -67.66
CA ARG A 263 -19.08 12.15 -68.45
C ARG A 263 -18.36 12.72 -69.68
N LEU A 264 -17.03 12.81 -69.65
CA LEU A 264 -16.25 13.43 -70.72
C LEU A 264 -16.48 12.74 -72.08
N PRO A 265 -16.45 11.40 -72.19
CA PRO A 265 -16.74 10.71 -73.44
C PRO A 265 -18.10 11.05 -74.05
N ILE A 266 -19.14 11.27 -73.23
CA ILE A 266 -20.49 11.60 -73.70
C ILE A 266 -20.50 13.02 -74.28
N HIS A 267 -19.91 14.00 -73.58
CA HIS A 267 -19.78 15.36 -74.11
C HIS A 267 -18.97 15.39 -75.41
N PHE A 268 -17.84 14.67 -75.45
CA PHE A 268 -17.03 14.56 -76.67
C PHE A 268 -17.79 13.85 -77.81
N GLY A 269 -18.53 12.79 -77.51
CA GLY A 269 -19.34 12.07 -78.50
C GLY A 269 -20.45 12.94 -79.10
N VAL A 270 -21.16 13.69 -78.28
CA VAL A 270 -22.20 14.62 -78.74
C VAL A 270 -21.60 15.80 -79.49
N ALA A 271 -20.50 16.38 -79.00
CA ALA A 271 -19.82 17.46 -79.68
C ALA A 271 -19.28 17.01 -81.05
N ALA A 272 -18.64 15.83 -81.12
CA ALA A 272 -18.15 15.26 -82.37
C ALA A 272 -19.30 14.98 -83.35
N THR A 273 -20.39 14.37 -82.88
CA THR A 273 -21.58 14.08 -83.71
C THR A 273 -22.24 15.36 -84.18
N GLY A 274 -22.35 16.37 -83.32
CA GLY A 274 -22.88 17.69 -83.66
C GLY A 274 -22.03 18.42 -84.69
N ILE A 275 -20.70 18.37 -84.57
CA ILE A 275 -19.77 18.93 -85.56
C ILE A 275 -19.90 18.19 -86.90
N ILE A 276 -19.95 16.86 -86.90
CA ILE A 276 -20.13 16.06 -88.11
C ILE A 276 -21.45 16.41 -88.79
N LEU A 277 -22.55 16.50 -88.04
CA LEU A 277 -23.85 16.87 -88.59
C LEU A 277 -23.86 18.32 -89.09
N ALA A 278 -23.20 19.25 -88.42
CA ALA A 278 -23.06 20.63 -88.90
C ALA A 278 -22.28 20.70 -90.22
N ILE A 279 -21.20 19.94 -90.36
CA ILE A 279 -20.43 19.82 -91.61
C ILE A 279 -21.31 19.19 -92.71
N LEU A 280 -22.07 18.13 -92.40
CA LEU A 280 -22.98 17.50 -93.36
C LEU A 280 -24.12 18.42 -93.78
N ILE A 281 -24.68 19.20 -92.86
CA ILE A 281 -25.68 20.23 -93.18
C ILE A 281 -25.07 21.26 -94.12
N TYR A 282 -23.87 21.78 -93.83
CA TYR A 282 -23.18 22.72 -94.72
C TYR A 282 -22.92 22.12 -96.11
N ALA A 283 -22.40 20.89 -96.18
CA ALA A 283 -22.14 20.20 -97.43
C ALA A 283 -23.43 19.95 -98.24
N PHE A 284 -24.48 19.39 -97.63
CA PHE A 284 -25.74 19.09 -98.32
C PHE A 284 -26.54 20.34 -98.66
N THR A 285 -26.48 21.40 -97.86
CA THR A 285 -27.10 22.68 -98.23
C THR A 285 -26.38 23.32 -99.42
N SER A 286 -25.04 23.24 -99.47
CA SER A 286 -24.27 23.72 -100.63
C SER A 286 -24.54 22.90 -101.90
N GLU A 287 -24.63 21.57 -101.79
CA GLU A 287 -25.04 20.68 -102.89
C GLU A 287 -26.46 21.00 -103.36
N ALA A 288 -27.41 21.15 -102.44
CA ALA A 288 -28.79 21.50 -102.76
C ALA A 288 -28.91 22.84 -103.47
N LEU A 289 -28.14 23.85 -103.05
CA LEU A 289 -28.10 25.16 -103.71
C LEU A 289 -27.52 25.05 -105.13
N ALA A 290 -26.43 24.31 -105.31
CA ALA A 290 -25.79 24.10 -106.61
C ALA A 290 -26.69 23.31 -107.58
N VAL A 291 -27.33 22.24 -107.12
CA VAL A 291 -28.25 21.40 -107.93
C VAL A 291 -29.51 22.18 -108.29
N THR A 292 -30.04 23.01 -107.38
CA THR A 292 -31.24 23.81 -107.64
C THR A 292 -30.96 24.98 -108.58
N ALA A 293 -29.74 25.55 -108.56
CA ALA A 293 -29.32 26.62 -109.46
C ALA A 293 -28.99 26.15 -110.88
N ASN A 294 -28.71 24.86 -111.08
CA ASN A 294 -28.40 24.32 -112.41
C ASN A 294 -29.67 24.08 -113.23
N ALA A 295 -29.75 24.67 -114.43
CA ALA A 295 -30.91 24.56 -115.32
C ALA A 295 -31.14 23.15 -115.88
N ASN A 296 -30.10 22.30 -115.89
CA ASN A 296 -30.14 20.94 -116.45
C ASN A 296 -30.48 19.84 -115.41
N SER A 297 -30.75 20.20 -114.14
CA SER A 297 -31.04 19.21 -113.10
C SER A 297 -32.48 18.72 -113.14
N THR A 298 -32.67 17.42 -112.90
CA THR A 298 -33.99 16.78 -112.90
C THR A 298 -34.75 17.11 -111.61
N THR A 299 -36.08 17.20 -111.66
CA THR A 299 -36.93 17.46 -110.47
C THR A 299 -36.66 16.46 -109.33
N ALA A 300 -36.39 15.20 -109.66
CA ALA A 300 -36.04 14.16 -108.68
C ALA A 300 -34.71 14.44 -107.96
N GLU A 301 -33.69 14.97 -108.65
CA GLU A 301 -32.38 15.31 -108.08
C GLU A 301 -32.50 16.50 -107.10
N ARG A 302 -33.32 17.50 -107.46
CA ARG A 302 -33.61 18.65 -106.58
C ARG A 302 -34.31 18.22 -105.29
N ILE A 303 -35.34 17.38 -105.41
CA ILE A 303 -36.07 16.84 -104.24
C ILE A 303 -35.13 16.03 -103.36
N LEU A 304 -34.30 15.17 -103.95
CA LEU A 304 -33.35 14.35 -103.18
C LEU A 304 -32.31 15.22 -102.45
N ALA A 305 -31.77 16.26 -103.09
CA ALA A 305 -30.78 17.14 -102.46
C ALA A 305 -31.37 17.92 -101.28
N ILE A 306 -32.60 18.44 -101.43
CA ILE A 306 -33.34 19.11 -100.35
C ILE A 306 -33.65 18.09 -99.23
N ALA A 307 -34.10 16.88 -99.57
CA ALA A 307 -34.42 15.83 -98.60
C ALA A 307 -33.20 15.40 -97.78
N LYS A 308 -32.00 15.27 -98.38
CA LYS A 308 -30.75 15.00 -97.67
C LYS A 308 -30.43 16.10 -96.64
N SER A 309 -30.52 17.37 -97.06
CA SER A 309 -30.28 18.52 -96.19
C SER A 309 -31.30 18.60 -95.04
N ALA A 310 -32.58 18.35 -95.33
CA ALA A 310 -33.64 18.34 -94.33
C ALA A 310 -33.43 17.20 -93.32
N THR A 311 -33.05 16.01 -93.79
CA THR A 311 -32.79 14.84 -92.93
C THR A 311 -31.61 15.11 -91.99
N ALA A 312 -30.52 15.70 -92.48
CA ALA A 312 -29.38 16.08 -91.65
C ALA A 312 -29.75 17.13 -90.58
N SER A 313 -30.59 18.09 -90.94
CA SER A 313 -31.09 19.14 -90.02
C SER A 313 -32.00 18.55 -88.93
N ILE A 314 -32.90 17.64 -89.29
CA ILE A 314 -33.74 16.91 -88.32
C ILE A 314 -32.87 16.06 -87.38
N GLY A 315 -31.86 15.37 -87.92
CA GLY A 315 -30.89 14.62 -87.11
C GLY A 315 -30.15 15.49 -86.11
N PHE A 316 -29.70 16.68 -86.53
CA PHE A 316 -29.01 17.64 -85.66
C PHE A 316 -29.91 18.14 -84.51
N LEU A 317 -31.15 18.52 -84.82
CA LEU A 317 -32.13 18.91 -83.80
C LEU A 317 -32.46 17.73 -82.86
N GLY A 318 -32.52 16.51 -83.38
CA GLY A 318 -32.71 15.29 -82.59
C GLY A 318 -31.58 15.05 -81.59
N VAL A 319 -30.32 15.20 -82.03
CA VAL A 319 -29.14 15.06 -81.15
C VAL A 319 -29.11 16.14 -80.07
N ILE A 320 -29.42 17.40 -80.41
CA ILE A 320 -29.50 18.50 -79.43
C ILE A 320 -30.61 18.24 -78.42
N SER A 321 -31.81 17.87 -78.87
CA SER A 321 -32.94 17.59 -77.99
C SER A 321 -32.65 16.42 -77.04
N TRP A 322 -32.05 15.35 -77.56
CA TRP A 322 -31.59 14.22 -76.74
C TRP A 322 -30.55 14.65 -75.70
N TYR A 323 -29.57 15.48 -76.10
CA TYR A 323 -28.54 15.97 -75.19
C TYR A 323 -29.09 16.87 -74.08
N LEU A 324 -30.00 17.78 -74.41
CA LEU A 324 -30.69 18.62 -73.41
C LEU A 324 -31.48 17.76 -72.42
N ARG A 325 -32.18 16.72 -72.89
CA ARG A 325 -32.90 15.79 -72.02
C ARG A 325 -31.95 14.99 -71.11
N TRP A 326 -30.86 14.48 -71.67
CA TRP A 326 -29.83 13.76 -70.92
C TRP A 326 -29.22 14.66 -69.84
N MET A 327 -28.89 15.90 -70.19
CA MET A 327 -28.33 16.89 -69.28
C MET A 327 -29.30 17.27 -68.17
N ASN A 328 -30.58 17.52 -68.49
CA ASN A 328 -31.60 17.83 -67.49
C ASN A 328 -31.79 16.67 -66.49
N ARG A 329 -31.91 15.43 -67.00
CA ARG A 329 -32.01 14.23 -66.15
C ARG A 329 -30.78 14.03 -65.26
N TRP A 330 -29.60 14.38 -65.75
CA TRP A 330 -28.38 14.31 -64.96
C TRP A 330 -28.38 15.34 -63.82
N PHE A 331 -28.80 16.58 -64.10
CA PHE A 331 -28.94 17.61 -63.08
C PHE A 331 -30.00 17.26 -62.04
N GLU A 332 -31.12 16.68 -62.44
CA GLU A 332 -32.15 16.17 -61.53
C GLU A 332 -31.59 15.09 -60.61
N ARG A 333 -30.87 14.09 -61.16
CA ARG A 333 -30.23 13.03 -60.35
C ARG A 333 -29.18 13.59 -59.38
N LEU A 334 -28.43 14.61 -59.80
CA LEU A 334 -27.45 15.26 -58.95
C LEU A 334 -28.14 16.02 -57.81
N ALA A 335 -29.16 16.83 -58.13
CA ALA A 335 -29.93 17.57 -57.14
C ALA A 335 -30.59 16.62 -56.13
N ASP A 336 -31.20 15.53 -56.59
CA ASP A 336 -31.77 14.48 -55.73
C ASP A 336 -30.72 13.91 -54.78
N SER A 337 -29.53 13.57 -55.30
CA SER A 337 -28.45 13.02 -54.46
C SER A 337 -27.98 14.02 -53.40
N GLU A 338 -27.96 15.31 -53.73
CA GLU A 338 -27.63 16.38 -52.80
C GLU A 338 -28.70 16.55 -51.72
N PHE A 339 -29.99 16.53 -52.12
CA PHE A 339 -31.11 16.59 -51.19
C PHE A 339 -31.13 15.38 -50.26
N HIS A 340 -30.91 14.17 -50.78
CA HIS A 340 -30.81 12.97 -49.97
C HIS A 340 -29.68 13.03 -48.95
N LEU A 341 -28.52 13.55 -49.34
CA LEU A 341 -27.39 13.67 -48.43
C LEU A 341 -27.63 14.72 -47.33
N LYS A 342 -28.27 15.85 -47.67
CA LYS A 342 -28.73 16.85 -46.70
C LYS A 342 -29.78 16.28 -45.75
N GLN A 343 -30.73 15.51 -46.27
CA GLN A 343 -31.72 14.82 -45.47
C GLN A 343 -31.06 13.79 -44.53
N PHE A 344 -30.07 13.06 -45.01
CA PHE A 344 -29.28 12.12 -44.21
C PHE A 344 -28.54 12.81 -43.05
N GLU A 345 -27.97 14.00 -43.27
CA GLU A 345 -27.36 14.80 -42.19
C GLU A 345 -28.39 15.22 -41.12
N LEU A 346 -29.58 15.67 -41.55
CA LEU A 346 -30.67 16.01 -40.64
C LEU A 346 -31.18 14.79 -39.88
N ASP A 347 -31.27 13.64 -40.53
CA ASP A 347 -31.66 12.37 -39.92
C ASP A 347 -30.62 11.89 -38.90
N ILE A 348 -29.31 12.01 -39.18
CA ILE A 348 -28.25 11.74 -38.19
C ILE A 348 -28.41 12.64 -36.95
N THR A 349 -28.67 13.94 -37.16
CA THR A 349 -28.83 14.89 -36.06
C THR A 349 -30.08 14.56 -35.23
N ARG A 350 -31.19 14.23 -35.88
CA ARG A 350 -32.42 13.79 -35.23
C ARG A 350 -32.24 12.47 -34.46
N ALA A 351 -31.60 11.47 -35.07
CA ALA A 351 -31.32 10.19 -34.43
C ALA A 351 -30.42 10.36 -33.19
N GLN A 352 -29.43 11.26 -33.26
CA GLN A 352 -28.60 11.58 -32.11
C GLN A 352 -29.43 12.18 -30.96
N TRP A 353 -30.33 13.12 -31.27
CA TRP A 353 -31.20 13.71 -30.28
C TRP A 353 -32.16 12.68 -29.65
N VAL A 354 -32.69 11.74 -30.43
CA VAL A 354 -33.47 10.59 -29.92
C VAL A 354 -32.65 9.78 -28.92
N VAL A 355 -31.41 9.45 -29.26
CA VAL A 355 -30.52 8.67 -28.39
C VAL A 355 -30.21 9.44 -27.12
N GLU A 356 -29.85 10.72 -27.20
CA GLU A 356 -29.57 11.55 -26.02
C GLU A 356 -30.80 11.66 -25.11
N THR A 357 -31.97 11.93 -25.69
CA THR A 357 -33.25 11.97 -24.95
C THR A 357 -33.57 10.62 -24.31
N ALA A 358 -33.32 9.50 -25.00
CA ALA A 358 -33.52 8.15 -24.45
C ALA A 358 -32.61 7.85 -23.27
N PHE A 359 -31.36 8.31 -23.32
CA PHE A 359 -30.44 8.19 -22.20
C PHE A 359 -30.80 9.09 -21.03
N GLU A 360 -31.16 10.36 -21.28
CA GLU A 360 -31.61 11.29 -20.25
C GLU A 360 -32.87 10.81 -19.54
N TRP A 361 -33.82 10.24 -20.28
CA TRP A 361 -35.05 9.65 -19.74
C TRP A 361 -34.75 8.43 -18.86
N LYS A 362 -33.92 7.51 -19.34
CA LYS A 362 -33.48 6.35 -18.56
C LYS A 362 -32.77 6.78 -17.28
N MET A 363 -31.96 7.84 -17.34
CA MET A 363 -31.21 8.34 -16.20
C MET A 363 -32.11 9.02 -15.16
N SER A 364 -33.11 9.79 -15.61
CA SER A 364 -34.02 10.55 -14.73
C SER A 364 -35.16 9.72 -14.15
N GLN A 365 -35.73 8.80 -14.91
CA GLN A 365 -36.95 8.08 -14.52
C GLN A 365 -36.74 6.58 -14.25
N GLN A 366 -35.52 6.05 -14.48
CA GLN A 366 -35.17 4.62 -14.34
C GLN A 366 -36.11 3.64 -15.07
N SER A 367 -36.89 4.14 -16.03
CA SER A 367 -37.86 3.40 -16.82
C SER A 367 -37.51 3.52 -18.30
N PRO A 368 -37.77 2.49 -19.13
CA PRO A 368 -37.66 2.63 -20.58
C PRO A 368 -38.59 3.75 -21.09
N ILE A 369 -38.15 4.45 -22.14
CA ILE A 369 -39.01 5.42 -22.83
C ILE A 369 -40.27 4.69 -23.35
N PRO A 370 -41.47 5.27 -23.21
CA PRO A 370 -42.68 4.72 -23.80
C PRO A 370 -42.54 4.54 -25.32
N ASP A 371 -42.83 3.33 -25.82
CA ASP A 371 -42.63 2.96 -27.23
C ASP A 371 -43.30 3.93 -28.20
N GLN A 372 -44.47 4.48 -27.84
CA GLN A 372 -45.20 5.47 -28.65
C GLN A 372 -44.42 6.77 -28.88
N LEU A 373 -43.65 7.24 -27.89
CA LEU A 373 -42.83 8.45 -28.03
C LEU A 373 -41.60 8.15 -28.88
N LEU A 374 -40.96 7.00 -28.66
CA LEU A 374 -39.81 6.58 -29.45
C LEU A 374 -40.18 6.39 -30.92
N GLU A 375 -41.33 5.77 -31.19
CA GLU A 375 -41.86 5.58 -32.54
C GLU A 375 -42.16 6.91 -33.22
N ASN A 376 -42.72 7.89 -32.51
CA ASN A 376 -43.02 9.21 -33.08
C ASN A 376 -41.75 10.00 -33.44
N ILE A 377 -40.71 9.97 -32.60
CA ILE A 377 -39.47 10.74 -32.86
C ILE A 377 -38.55 10.00 -33.86
N SER A 378 -38.60 8.67 -33.90
CA SER A 378 -37.84 7.86 -34.87
C SER A 378 -38.52 7.70 -36.24
N ARG A 379 -39.79 8.10 -36.38
CA ARG A 379 -40.52 8.03 -37.64
C ARG A 379 -39.79 8.80 -38.75
N ASN A 380 -39.74 8.21 -39.94
CA ASN A 380 -39.09 8.77 -41.13
C ASN A 380 -37.59 9.06 -40.97
N LEU A 381 -36.89 8.36 -40.07
CA LEU A 381 -35.43 8.35 -40.09
C LEU A 381 -34.95 7.41 -41.19
N PHE A 382 -34.09 7.89 -42.08
CA PHE A 382 -33.42 7.09 -43.11
C PHE A 382 -34.35 6.39 -44.11
N VAL A 383 -35.59 6.88 -44.28
CA VAL A 383 -36.49 6.34 -45.30
C VAL A 383 -35.98 6.74 -46.68
N THR A 384 -35.50 5.74 -47.42
CA THR A 384 -35.20 5.90 -48.83
C THR A 384 -36.54 5.80 -49.56
N ALA A 385 -37.00 6.88 -50.18
CA ALA A 385 -38.17 6.79 -51.03
C ALA A 385 -37.83 5.82 -52.17
N ASP A 386 -38.48 4.65 -52.20
CA ASP A 386 -38.36 3.71 -53.30
C ASP A 386 -38.73 4.44 -54.58
N LYS A 387 -37.75 4.64 -55.46
CA LYS A 387 -37.97 5.31 -56.74
C LYS A 387 -38.78 4.37 -57.62
N ASP A 388 -39.87 4.89 -58.17
CA ASP A 388 -40.64 4.25 -59.24
C ASP A 388 -39.71 3.94 -60.42
N GLU A 389 -39.23 2.70 -60.54
CA GLU A 389 -38.47 2.19 -61.70
C GLU A 389 -39.29 2.31 -63.00
N THR A 390 -40.60 2.55 -62.90
CA THR A 390 -41.53 2.72 -64.01
C THR A 390 -41.51 4.13 -64.62
N ALA A 391 -40.93 5.12 -63.94
CA ALA A 391 -40.76 6.47 -64.48
C ALA A 391 -39.67 6.56 -65.57
N ASP A 392 -38.92 5.48 -65.79
CA ASP A 392 -37.73 5.44 -66.63
C ASP A 392 -37.98 5.07 -68.12
N MET A 393 -39.21 4.74 -68.52
CA MET A 393 -39.51 4.38 -69.91
C MET A 393 -40.16 5.52 -70.71
N HIS A 394 -39.61 5.81 -71.90
CA HIS A 394 -40.23 6.74 -72.85
C HIS A 394 -41.57 6.15 -73.36
N PRO A 395 -42.61 6.94 -73.67
CA PRO A 395 -43.86 6.42 -74.23
C PRO A 395 -43.67 5.61 -75.52
N ALA A 396 -42.65 5.94 -76.32
CA ALA A 396 -42.26 5.15 -77.49
C ALA A 396 -41.57 3.83 -77.12
N ASP A 397 -40.85 3.78 -75.99
CA ASP A 397 -40.29 2.53 -75.46
C ASP A 397 -41.38 1.66 -74.85
N TYR A 398 -42.43 2.26 -74.29
CA TYR A 398 -43.64 1.57 -73.86
C TYR A 398 -44.42 0.99 -75.05
N LEU A 399 -44.49 1.74 -76.16
CA LEU A 399 -45.09 1.23 -77.40
C LEU A 399 -44.22 0.13 -78.04
N ALA A 400 -42.89 0.30 -78.07
CA ALA A 400 -41.98 -0.70 -78.60
C ALA A 400 -41.96 -1.98 -77.73
N SER A 401 -41.94 -1.85 -76.40
CA SER A 401 -42.02 -3.00 -75.49
C SER A 401 -43.41 -3.67 -75.52
N ALA A 402 -44.49 -2.90 -75.69
CA ALA A 402 -45.84 -3.45 -75.85
C ALA A 402 -46.07 -4.11 -77.21
N LEU A 403 -45.50 -3.60 -78.31
CA LEU A 403 -45.59 -4.20 -79.65
C LEU A 403 -44.69 -5.42 -79.79
N ILE A 404 -43.46 -5.37 -79.27
CA ILE A 404 -42.51 -6.50 -79.30
C ILE A 404 -42.93 -7.58 -78.29
N GLY A 405 -43.49 -7.19 -77.14
CA GLY A 405 -44.00 -8.11 -76.12
C GLY A 405 -45.34 -8.77 -76.45
N LYS A 406 -46.18 -8.18 -77.31
CA LYS A 406 -47.46 -8.79 -77.76
C LYS A 406 -47.33 -9.74 -78.95
N ALA A 407 -46.18 -9.79 -79.62
CA ALA A 407 -45.98 -10.67 -80.78
C ALA A 407 -45.57 -12.12 -80.41
N SER A 408 -45.32 -12.42 -79.13
CA SER A 408 -44.65 -13.67 -78.77
C SER A 408 -45.52 -14.82 -78.29
N ASN A 409 -46.83 -14.68 -78.08
CA ASN A 409 -47.75 -15.84 -77.90
C ASN A 409 -49.22 -15.39 -77.97
N VAL A 410 -49.95 -15.84 -79.00
CA VAL A 410 -51.41 -15.71 -79.05
C VAL A 410 -52.01 -17.03 -78.57
N LYS A 411 -52.64 -17.03 -77.40
CA LYS A 411 -53.49 -18.14 -76.92
C LYS A 411 -54.92 -17.88 -77.38
N LEU A 412 -55.37 -18.62 -78.39
CA LEU A 412 -56.77 -18.62 -78.81
C LEU A 412 -57.46 -19.84 -78.19
N ALA A 413 -58.36 -19.57 -77.23
CA ALA A 413 -59.23 -20.60 -76.67
C ALA A 413 -60.41 -20.82 -77.64
N VAL A 414 -60.48 -22.01 -78.22
CA VAL A 414 -61.60 -22.45 -79.08
C VAL A 414 -62.30 -23.59 -78.32
N PRO A 415 -63.64 -23.76 -78.39
CA PRO A 415 -64.33 -24.70 -77.52
C PRO A 415 -63.82 -26.13 -77.71
N GLY A 416 -63.10 -26.65 -76.71
CA GLY A 416 -62.57 -28.02 -76.68
C GLY A 416 -61.04 -28.19 -76.77
N ALA A 417 -60.25 -27.14 -77.04
CA ALA A 417 -58.78 -27.22 -76.97
C ALA A 417 -58.09 -25.84 -76.83
N GLU A 418 -56.94 -25.82 -76.13
CA GLU A 418 -56.01 -24.70 -76.12
C GLU A 418 -54.87 -24.97 -77.10
N ILE A 419 -54.70 -24.10 -78.11
CA ILE A 419 -53.58 -24.19 -79.05
C ILE A 419 -52.64 -23.00 -78.80
N GLU A 420 -51.42 -23.30 -78.41
CA GLU A 420 -50.33 -22.33 -78.26
C GLU A 420 -49.55 -22.22 -79.58
N LEU A 421 -49.66 -21.06 -80.26
CA LEU A 421 -48.90 -20.79 -81.49
C LEU A 421 -47.66 -19.95 -81.17
N GLY A 422 -46.50 -20.61 -81.16
CA GLY A 422 -45.20 -19.95 -81.03
C GLY A 422 -44.73 -19.22 -82.32
N PRO A 423 -43.69 -18.37 -82.24
CA PRO A 423 -43.26 -17.46 -83.30
C PRO A 423 -42.80 -18.15 -84.61
N LYS A 424 -42.40 -19.42 -84.55
CA LYS A 424 -42.09 -20.24 -85.74
C LYS A 424 -43.34 -20.64 -86.53
N ALA A 425 -44.48 -20.83 -85.87
CA ALA A 425 -45.73 -21.24 -86.52
C ALA A 425 -46.43 -20.06 -87.21
N LEU A 426 -46.38 -18.86 -86.62
CA LEU A 426 -46.90 -17.63 -87.24
C LEU A 426 -46.13 -17.24 -88.51
N LYS A 427 -44.81 -17.47 -88.53
CA LYS A 427 -43.98 -17.22 -89.72
C LYS A 427 -44.28 -18.19 -90.87
N ALA A 428 -44.76 -19.41 -90.56
CA ALA A 428 -45.21 -20.38 -91.54
C ALA A 428 -46.64 -20.10 -92.04
N ALA A 429 -47.52 -19.55 -91.18
CA ALA A 429 -48.89 -19.17 -91.55
C ALA A 429 -48.95 -17.88 -92.40
N ALA A 430 -48.00 -16.96 -92.22
CA ALA A 430 -47.91 -15.72 -93.03
C ALA A 430 -47.22 -15.91 -94.39
N ALA A 431 -46.71 -17.12 -94.68
CA ALA A 431 -45.99 -17.46 -95.91
C ALA A 431 -46.80 -18.32 -96.90
N ASN A 432 -48.12 -18.45 -96.67
CA ASN A 432 -49.07 -19.04 -97.62
C ASN A 432 -50.10 -18.00 -98.06
#